data_AF-A0A6L3X9Q4-F1
#
_entry.id   AF-A0A6L3X9Q4-F1
#
_cell.length_a   1.000
_cell.length_b   1.000
_cell.length_c   1.000
_cell.angle_alpha   90.00
_cell.angle_beta   90.00
_cell.angle_gamma   90.00
#
_symmetry.space_group_name_H-M   'P 1'
#
loop_
_entity.id
_entity.type
_entity.pdbx_description
1 polymer ?
#
loop_
_entity_poly.entity_id
_entity_poly.type
_entity_poly.pdbx_seq_one_letter_code
_entity_poly.pdbx_strand_id
1 'polypeptide(L)'
;DVYKTQLHAAQDACESLFAMMDDELAKHAWFSGDTFGVGDIAVAPFVWNLTNMGLSWSPRPHLERWIQQLSERPAYRNVVMIPVT
;
A
#
# COMPACT_ATOMS: atom_id res chain seq x y z
N ASP A 1 -13.00 25.73 -3.06
CA ASP A 1 -13.07 24.78 -4.18
C ASP A 1 -13.36 23.41 -3.60
N VAL A 2 -14.62 22.97 -3.70
CA VAL A 2 -15.15 21.77 -3.00
C VAL A 2 -14.35 20.51 -3.35
N TYR A 3 -13.84 20.42 -4.59
CA TYR A 3 -13.05 19.28 -5.05
C TYR A 3 -11.71 19.14 -4.30
N LYS A 4 -11.05 20.26 -3.99
CA LYS A 4 -9.80 20.25 -3.22
C LYS A 4 -10.03 19.76 -1.79
N THR A 5 -11.13 20.18 -1.17
CA THR A 5 -11.48 19.75 0.20
C THR A 5 -11.80 18.25 0.25
N GLN A 6 -12.55 17.73 -0.74
CA GLN A 6 -12.85 16.30 -0.81
C GLN A 6 -11.61 15.44 -1.08
N LEU A 7 -10.70 15.91 -1.94
CA LEU A 7 -9.43 15.23 -2.20
C LEU A 7 -8.58 15.13 -0.92
N HIS A 8 -8.42 16.23 -0.19
CA HIS A 8 -7.66 16.21 1.07
C HIS A 8 -8.29 15.26 2.10
N ALA A 9 -9.62 15.30 2.28
CA ALA A 9 -10.30 14.41 3.21
C ALA A 9 -10.11 12.92 2.85
N ALA A 10 -10.14 12.58 1.55
CA ALA A 10 -9.86 11.22 1.10
C ALA A 10 -8.41 10.81 1.34
N GLN A 11 -7.46 11.73 1.14
CA GLN A 11 -6.05 11.50 1.41
C GLN A 11 -5.78 11.29 2.91
N ASP A 12 -6.39 12.10 3.79
CA ASP A 12 -6.28 11.95 5.25
C ASP A 12 -6.83 10.61 5.75
N ALA A 13 -7.92 10.14 5.15
CA ALA A 13 -8.46 8.82 5.43
C ALA A 13 -7.48 7.70 5.03
N CYS A 14 -6.85 7.81 3.85
CA CYS A 14 -5.84 6.86 3.40
C CYS A 14 -4.59 6.89 4.29
N GLU A 15 -4.15 8.05 4.76
CA GLU A 15 -3.04 8.18 5.72
C GLU A 15 -3.30 7.39 7.01
N SER A 16 -4.52 7.48 7.55
CA SER A 16 -4.91 6.73 8.74
C SER A 16 -4.90 5.21 8.50
N LEU A 17 -5.32 4.78 7.31
CA LEU A 17 -5.28 3.37 6.93
C LEU A 17 -3.83 2.88 6.71
N PHE A 18 -2.97 3.69 6.10
CA PHE A 18 -1.55 3.36 5.95
C PHE A 18 -0.81 3.28 7.29
N ALA A 19 -1.18 4.12 8.27
CA ALA A 19 -0.67 3.99 9.63
C ALA A 19 -1.07 2.64 10.25
N MET A 20 -2.34 2.23 10.14
CA MET A 20 -2.82 0.94 10.64
C MET A 20 -2.12 -0.25 9.97
N MET A 21 -1.88 -0.16 8.66
CA MET A 21 -1.15 -1.17 7.90
C MET A 21 0.31 -1.29 8.36
N ASP A 22 0.97 -0.17 8.58
CA ASP A 22 2.36 -0.13 9.07
C ASP A 22 2.48 -0.73 10.49
N ASP A 23 1.54 -0.39 11.39
CA ASP A 23 1.48 -0.93 12.75
C ASP A 23 1.29 -2.46 12.76
N GLU A 24 0.54 -3.00 11.81
CA GLU A 24 0.34 -4.44 11.69
C GLU A 24 1.58 -5.14 11.10
N LEU A 25 2.20 -4.55 10.08
CA LEU A 25 3.44 -5.04 9.48
C LEU A 25 4.67 -4.85 10.40
N ALA A 26 4.56 -4.07 11.47
CA ALA A 26 5.55 -4.03 12.54
C ALA A 26 5.60 -5.35 13.32
N LYS A 27 4.45 -6.04 13.42
CA LYS A 27 4.30 -7.30 14.18
C LYS A 27 4.52 -8.53 13.32
N HIS A 28 4.16 -8.45 12.04
CA HIS A 28 4.20 -9.58 11.10
C HIS A 28 5.01 -9.25 9.84
N ALA A 29 5.60 -10.28 9.22
CA ALA A 29 6.31 -10.11 7.95
C ALA A 29 5.35 -9.76 6.81
N TRP A 30 4.15 -10.35 6.84
CA TRP A 30 3.10 -10.25 5.83
C TRP A 30 1.74 -10.01 6.50
N PHE A 31 0.75 -9.49 5.79
CA PHE A 31 -0.61 -9.38 6.31
C PHE A 31 -1.26 -10.75 6.55
N SER A 32 -0.73 -11.79 5.90
CA SER A 32 -1.15 -13.17 6.15
C SER A 32 -0.38 -13.83 7.32
N GLY A 33 0.45 -13.07 8.05
CA GLY A 33 1.26 -13.53 9.19
C GLY A 33 2.72 -13.77 8.82
N ASP A 34 3.23 -14.97 9.12
CA ASP A 34 4.65 -15.30 8.94
C ASP A 34 5.04 -15.52 7.46
N THR A 35 4.06 -15.85 6.62
CA THR A 35 4.28 -16.14 5.19
C THR A 35 3.32 -15.35 4.31
N PHE A 36 3.76 -15.05 3.08
CA PHE A 36 2.93 -14.39 2.07
C PHE A 36 1.68 -15.22 1.77
N GLY A 37 0.52 -14.57 1.70
CA GLY A 37 -0.74 -15.25 1.44
C GLY A 37 -1.86 -14.35 0.92
N VAL A 38 -3.10 -14.81 1.11
CA VAL A 38 -4.30 -14.18 0.55
C VAL A 38 -4.56 -12.77 1.10
N GLY A 39 -4.14 -12.48 2.33
CA GLY A 39 -4.27 -11.14 2.92
C GLY A 39 -3.42 -10.12 2.16
N ASP A 40 -2.21 -10.51 1.76
CA ASP A 40 -1.30 -9.67 0.98
C ASP A 40 -1.82 -9.45 -0.44
N ILE A 41 -2.27 -10.54 -1.09
CA ILE A 41 -2.81 -10.50 -2.46
C ILE A 41 -4.02 -9.55 -2.54
N ALA A 42 -4.89 -9.57 -1.54
CA ALA A 42 -6.09 -8.75 -1.53
C ALA A 42 -5.77 -7.25 -1.47
N VAL A 43 -4.76 -6.85 -0.70
CA VAL A 43 -4.48 -5.44 -0.41
C VAL A 43 -3.47 -4.83 -1.38
N ALA A 44 -2.52 -5.62 -1.88
CA ALA A 44 -1.40 -5.13 -2.67
C ALA A 44 -1.77 -4.29 -3.92
N PRO A 45 -2.80 -4.64 -4.72
CA PRO A 45 -3.19 -3.82 -5.87
C PRO A 45 -3.63 -2.41 -5.49
N PHE A 46 -4.31 -2.24 -4.35
CA PHE A 46 -4.76 -0.92 -3.89
C PHE A 46 -3.58 -0.06 -3.44
N VAL A 47 -2.63 -0.66 -2.71
CA VAL A 47 -1.41 0.05 -2.30
C VAL A 47 -0.61 0.48 -3.51
N TRP A 48 -0.43 -0.40 -4.51
CA TRP A 48 0.25 -0.04 -5.76
C TRP A 48 -0.36 1.20 -6.42
N ASN A 49 -1.69 1.23 -6.57
CA ASN A 49 -2.35 2.38 -7.19
C ASN A 49 -2.10 3.67 -6.41
N LEU A 50 -2.33 3.65 -5.09
CA LEU A 50 -2.18 4.82 -4.22
C LEU A 50 -0.74 5.35 -4.20
N THR A 51 0.27 4.48 -4.22
CA THR A 51 1.68 4.89 -4.20
C THR A 51 2.22 5.31 -5.57
N ASN A 52 1.48 5.07 -6.67
CA ASN A 52 1.94 5.40 -8.03
C ASN A 52 1.07 6.45 -8.76
N MET A 53 0.01 6.96 -8.15
CA MET A 53 -0.89 7.96 -8.77
C MET A 53 -0.49 9.43 -8.53
N GLY A 54 0.79 9.70 -8.22
CA GLY A 54 1.31 11.06 -8.06
C GLY A 54 0.98 11.76 -6.73
N LEU A 55 0.46 11.02 -5.76
CA LEU A 55 0.26 11.49 -4.38
C LEU A 55 1.54 11.30 -3.54
N SER A 56 1.69 12.11 -2.51
CA SER A 56 2.74 11.96 -1.49
C SER A 56 2.14 11.47 -0.19
N TRP A 57 2.84 10.54 0.45
CA TRP A 57 2.43 9.87 1.68
C TRP A 57 3.53 10.05 2.74
N SER A 58 3.13 10.02 4.01
CA SER A 58 4.05 10.01 5.14
C SER A 58 4.89 8.70 5.12
N PRO A 59 6.18 8.74 5.50
CA PRO A 59 7.01 7.53 5.54
C PRO A 59 6.44 6.45 6.47
N ARG A 60 6.46 5.19 6.03
CA ARG A 60 5.91 4.02 6.75
C ARG A 60 6.87 2.83 6.58
N PRO A 61 7.87 2.68 7.46
CA PRO A 61 9.00 1.79 7.20
C PRO A 61 8.63 0.31 7.05
N HIS A 62 7.59 -0.17 7.75
CA HIS A 62 7.15 -1.57 7.66
C HIS A 62 6.28 -1.81 6.44
N LEU A 63 5.44 -0.85 6.06
CA LEU A 63 4.70 -0.87 4.80
C LEU A 63 5.65 -0.79 3.60
N GLU A 64 6.65 0.09 3.63
CA GLU A 64 7.70 0.22 2.61
C GLU A 64 8.49 -1.09 2.45
N ARG A 65 8.88 -1.72 3.56
CA ARG A 65 9.50 -3.06 3.54
C ARG A 65 8.61 -4.07 2.83
N TRP A 66 7.32 -4.12 3.15
CA TRP A 66 6.39 -5.05 2.53
C TRP A 66 6.19 -4.78 1.03
N ILE A 67 6.08 -3.50 0.60
CA ILE A 67 6.04 -3.12 -0.82
C ILE A 67 7.30 -3.61 -1.54
N GLN A 68 8.48 -3.42 -0.93
CA GLN A 68 9.74 -3.88 -1.49
C GLN A 68 9.76 -5.41 -1.64
N GLN A 69 9.35 -6.15 -0.61
CA GLN A 69 9.27 -7.62 -0.68
C GLN A 69 8.29 -8.12 -1.74
N LEU A 70 7.16 -7.43 -1.96
CA LEU A 70 6.24 -7.73 -3.06
C LEU A 70 6.89 -7.50 -4.42
N SER A 71 7.66 -6.41 -4.57
CA SER A 71 8.32 -6.05 -5.83
C SER A 71 9.36 -7.07 -6.30
N GLU A 72 9.88 -7.90 -5.39
CA GLU A 72 10.79 -8.99 -5.71
C GLU A 72 10.06 -10.19 -6.36
N ARG A 73 8.73 -10.27 -6.23
CA ARG A 73 7.93 -11.41 -6.72
C ARG A 73 7.61 -11.25 -8.22
N PRO A 74 8.03 -12.18 -9.10
CA PRO A 74 7.78 -12.07 -10.54
C PRO A 74 6.29 -11.94 -10.90
N ALA A 75 5.41 -12.70 -10.23
CA ALA A 75 3.97 -12.64 -10.46
C ALA A 75 3.39 -11.26 -10.11
N TYR A 76 3.86 -10.64 -9.02
CA TYR A 76 3.42 -9.32 -8.61
C TYR A 76 3.85 -8.24 -9.61
N ARG A 77 5.12 -8.28 -10.05
CA ARG A 77 5.63 -7.35 -11.07
C ARG A 77 4.84 -7.41 -12.37
N ASN A 78 4.50 -8.63 -12.80
CA ASN A 78 3.86 -8.84 -14.11
C ASN A 78 2.36 -8.52 -14.11
N VAL A 79 1.69 -8.62 -12.96
CA VAL A 79 0.22 -8.53 -12.89
C VAL A 79 -0.25 -7.24 -12.20
N VAL A 80 0.49 -6.77 -11.19
CA VAL A 80 0.08 -5.62 -10.37
C VAL A 80 0.89 -4.38 -10.68
N MET A 81 2.23 -4.51 -10.85
CA MET A 81 3.12 -3.36 -11.09
C MET A 81 3.07 -2.83 -12.53
N ILE A 82 1.87 -2.64 -13.05
CA ILE A 82 1.62 -2.04 -14.36
C ILE A 82 1.38 -0.52 -14.20
N PRO A 83 1.56 0.28 -15.27
CA PRO A 83 1.29 1.72 -15.21
C PRO A 83 -0.14 2.01 -14.73
N VAL A 84 -0.25 2.95 -13.79
CA VAL A 84 -1.54 3.51 -13.38
C VAL A 84 -1.87 4.61 -14.37
N THR A 85 -2.88 4.39 -15.19
CA THR A 85 -3.33 5.29 -16.27
C THR A 85 -4.67 5.91 -15.96
#